data_AF-A0A843REH7-F1
#
_entry.id   AF-A0A843REH7-F1
#
_cell.length_a   1.000
_cell.length_b   1.000
_cell.length_c   1.000
_cell.angle_alpha   90.00
_cell.angle_beta   90.00
_cell.angle_gamma   90.00
#
_symmetry.space_group_name_H-M   'P 1'
#
loop_
_entity.id
_entity.type
_entity.pdbx_description
1 polymer ?
#
loop_
_entity_poly.entity_id
_entity_poly.type
_entity_poly.pdbx_seq_one_letter_code
_entity_poly.pdbx_strand_id
1 'polypeptide(L)' 'MDLRISEAEAREYAAMTWALAARAEAAGNIKLAKELVERARKADELWARYATTPGQEVN' A
#
# COMPACT_ATOMS: atom_id res chain seq x y z
N MET A 1 12.50 -19.30 5.56
CA MET A 1 11.81 -18.75 4.38
C MET A 1 11.46 -17.32 4.75
N ASP A 2 12.31 -16.37 4.39
CA ASP A 2 12.26 -14.99 4.86
C ASP A 2 11.14 -14.26 4.10
N LEU A 3 9.95 -14.18 4.69
CA LEU A 3 8.77 -13.48 4.14
C LEU A 3 8.89 -11.95 4.33
N ARG A 4 10.10 -11.40 4.23
CA ARG A 4 10.32 -9.95 4.25
C ARG A 4 10.13 -9.45 2.82
N ILE A 5 8.90 -9.05 2.53
CA ILE A 5 8.61 -8.25 1.34
C ILE A 5 9.62 -7.10 1.35
N SER A 6 10.50 -7.06 0.35
CA SER A 6 11.56 -6.05 0.31
C SER A 6 10.92 -4.66 0.21
N GLU A 7 11.51 -3.64 0.84
CA GLU A 7 10.99 -2.25 0.81
C GLU A 7 10.66 -1.78 -0.61
N ALA A 8 11.44 -2.20 -1.61
CA ALA A 8 11.18 -1.94 -3.01
C ALA A 8 9.84 -2.53 -3.49
N GLU A 9 9.55 -3.78 -3.14
CA GLU A 9 8.34 -4.49 -3.55
C GLU A 9 7.09 -3.92 -2.86
N ALA A 10 7.22 -3.46 -1.61
CA ALA A 10 6.15 -2.74 -0.92
C ALA A 10 5.85 -1.37 -1.56
N ARG A 11 6.90 -0.63 -1.98
CA ARG A 11 6.74 0.64 -2.70
C ARG A 11 6.12 0.44 -4.08
N GLU A 12 6.52 -0.60 -4.81
CA GLU A 12 5.92 -0.95 -6.10
C GLU A 12 4.45 -1.30 -5.95
N TYR A 13 4.09 -2.08 -4.94
CA TYR A 13 2.70 -2.43 -4.65
C TYR A 13 1.85 -1.19 -4.30
N ALA A 14 2.37 -0.27 -3.50
CA ALA A 14 1.70 0.99 -3.18
C ALA A 14 1.50 1.85 -4.45
N ALA A 15 2.55 2.02 -5.27
CA ALA A 15 2.48 2.77 -6.53
C ALA A 15 1.45 2.17 -7.50
N MET A 16 1.41 0.85 -7.64
CA MET A 16 0.40 0.16 -8.45
C MET A 16 -1.03 0.38 -7.92
N THR A 17 -1.21 0.38 -6.59
CA THR A 17 -2.52 0.60 -5.97
C THR A 17 -3.02 2.02 -6.22
N TRP A 18 -2.13 3.03 -6.13
CA TRP A 18 -2.46 4.42 -6.47
C TRP A 18 -2.78 4.60 -7.95
N ALA A 19 -2.02 3.97 -8.84
CA ALA A 19 -2.29 4.01 -10.28
C ALA A 19 -3.64 3.36 -10.63
N LEU A 20 -4.02 2.28 -9.94
CA LEU A 20 -5.32 1.63 -10.11
C LEU A 20 -6.47 2.50 -9.61
N ALA A 21 -6.28 3.20 -8.48
CA ALA A 21 -7.26 4.16 -7.96
C ALA A 21 -7.52 5.30 -8.94
N ALA A 22 -6.47 5.91 -9.49
CA ALA A 22 -6.57 6.98 -10.48
C ALA A 22 -7.26 6.51 -11.78
N ARG A 23 -6.99 5.27 -12.22
CA ARG A 23 -7.69 4.67 -13.37
C ARG A 23 -9.17 4.42 -13.09
N ALA A 24 -9.52 3.96 -11.89
CA ALA A 24 -10.93 3.77 -11.50
C ALA A 24 -11.69 5.11 -11.44
N GLU A 25 -11.02 6.18 -11.02
CA GLU A 25 -11.57 7.54 -11.04
C GLU A 25 -11.78 8.05 -12.47
N ALA A 26 -10.80 7.88 -13.35
CA ALA A 26 -10.89 8.26 -14.76
C ALA A 26 -11.98 7.47 -15.52
N ALA A 27 -12.26 6.24 -15.11
CA ALA A 27 -13.35 5.42 -15.64
C ALA A 27 -14.75 5.81 -15.09
N GLY A 28 -14.84 6.82 -14.23
CA GLY A 28 -16.09 7.26 -13.59
C GLY A 28 -16.59 6.31 -12.49
N ASN A 29 -15.81 5.31 -12.10
CA ASN A 29 -16.16 4.37 -11.04
C ASN A 29 -15.70 4.90 -9.67
N ILE A 30 -16.40 5.94 -9.20
CA ILE A 30 -16.04 6.68 -7.98
C ILE A 30 -16.08 5.79 -6.73
N LYS A 31 -16.97 4.79 -6.69
CA LYS A 31 -17.04 3.85 -5.56
C LYS A 31 -15.76 3.02 -5.46
N LEU A 32 -15.35 2.42 -6.56
CA LEU A 32 -14.13 1.62 -6.63
C LEU A 32 -12.88 2.47 -6.38
N ALA A 33 -12.84 3.69 -6.91
CA ALA A 33 -11.74 4.63 -6.67
C ALA A 33 -11.58 4.93 -5.17
N LYS A 34 -12.66 5.23 -4.46
CA LYS A 34 -12.64 5.49 -3.01
C LYS A 34 -12.17 4.28 -2.20
N GLU A 35 -12.65 3.08 -2.54
CA GLU A 35 -12.20 1.84 -1.88
C GLU A 35 -10.70 1.59 -2.10
N LEU A 36 -10.19 1.84 -3.31
CA LEU A 36 -8.77 1.69 -3.63
C LEU A 36 -7.90 2.74 -2.93
N VAL A 37 -8.35 4.00 -2.85
CA VAL A 37 -7.65 5.07 -2.11
C VAL A 37 -7.58 4.74 -0.63
N GLU A 38 -8.68 4.30 -0.02
CA GLU A 38 -8.68 3.93 1.40
C GLU A 38 -7.75 2.74 1.67
N ARG A 39 -7.73 1.77 0.76
CA ARG A 39 -6.85 0.60 0.85
C ARG A 39 -5.38 0.97 0.68
N ALA A 40 -5.06 1.88 -0.24
CA ALA A 40 -3.71 2.42 -0.41
C ALA A 40 -3.25 3.15 0.85
N ARG A 41 -4.12 3.98 1.44
CA ARG A 41 -3.83 4.73 2.66
C ARG A 41 -3.60 3.83 3.88
N LYS A 42 -4.40 2.77 4.04
CA LYS A 42 -4.19 1.76 5.09
C LYS A 42 -2.86 1.03 4.91
N ALA A 43 -2.48 0.70 3.67
CA ALA A 43 -1.19 0.07 3.38
C ALA A 43 -0.02 1.02 3.71
N ASP A 44 -0.15 2.30 3.37
CA ASP A 44 0.84 3.34 3.68
C ASP A 44 0.98 3.56 5.20
N GLU A 45 -0.14 3.60 5.94
CA GLU A 45 -0.14 3.71 7.40
C GLU A 45 0.45 2.46 8.08
N LEU A 46 0.13 1.27 7.58
CA LEU A 46 0.70 0.03 8.06
C LEU A 46 2.22 0.03 7.83
N TRP A 47 2.66 0.42 6.62
CA TRP A 47 4.06 0.58 6.31
C TRP A 47 4.75 1.61 7.20
N ALA A 48 4.15 2.78 7.42
CA ALA A 48 4.69 3.80 8.32
C ALA A 48 4.88 3.25 9.74
N ARG A 49 3.95 2.44 10.26
CA ARG A 49 4.10 1.80 11.58
C ARG A 49 5.24 0.76 11.59
N TYR A 50 5.40 -0.03 10.53
CA TYR A 50 6.50 -0.99 10.43
C TYR A 50 7.86 -0.32 10.16
N ALA A 51 7.89 0.77 9.41
CA ALA A 51 9.09 1.55 9.08
C ALA A 51 9.59 2.42 10.25
N THR A 52 8.68 2.88 11.13
CA THR A 52 9.04 3.64 12.34
C THR A 52 9.44 2.74 13.51
N THR A 53 9.46 1.41 13.32
CA THR A 53 9.98 0.45 14.30
C THR A 53 11.30 -0.13 13.80
N PRO A 54 12.45 0.55 13.97
CA PRO A 54 13.75 -0.09 13.76
C PRO A 54 13.95 -1.10 14.89
N GLY A 55 13.60 -2.36 14.65
CA GLY A 55 13.97 -3.48 15.53
C GLY A 55 12.83 -4.20 16.25
N GLN A 56 11.75 -4.57 15.57
CA GLN A 56 11.06 -5.80 15.97
C GLN A 56 11.63 -6.98 15.19
N GLU A 57 12.72 -7.53 15.71
CA GLU A 57 13.00 -8.96 15.64
C GLU A 57 11.74 -9.69 16.14
N VAL A 58 10.99 -10.26 15.21
CA VAL A 58 9.97 -11.25 15.54
C VAL A 58 10.70 -12.54 15.90
N ASN A 59 10.78 -12.81 17.20
CA ASN A 59 11.20 -14.08 17.78
C ASN A 59 10.07 -15.12 17.64
#